data_AF-A0A814AF48-F1
#
_entry.id   AF-A0A814AF48-F1
#
_cell.length_a   1.000
_cell.length_b   1.000
_cell.length_c   1.000
_cell.angle_alpha   90.00
_cell.angle_beta   90.00
_cell.angle_gamma   90.00
#
_symmetry.space_group_name_H-M   'P 1'
#
loop_
_entity.id
_entity.type
_entity.pdbx_description
1 polymer ?
#
loop_
_entity_poly.entity_id
_entity_poly.type
_entity_poly.pdbx_seq_one_letter_code
_entity_poly.pdbx_strand_id
1 'polypeptide(L)'
;MFGIHGIYDGDLSSFLFQAKLKNLQFTSNSSNYNFKASLYVHQANHGQFNTNWGRYDLMPGVNQLMNVRPIMTIEHQQHICKMYMAALMNIVLKNQMQYRILFEDYRAGLTYLHHTNYISTFQDSNEIVIADFENYDVTLGTITGSTINATNLLLWGSVYVNVYRSAMLILQPVENLVGKYAINLQNSINGSSIRFMIGRTPEGQVDNLTVLLWYENETFDSFIVHVLPALSKRIFKLSSTEYVTAVQTISLPLLSPVIGLEFVVNDTNAQFLIDNIVVAK
;
A
#
# COMPACT_ATOMS: atom_id res chain seq x y z
N MET A 1 7.93 1.88 14.13
CA MET A 1 9.08 1.86 13.17
C MET A 1 8.68 2.59 11.91
N PHE A 2 9.57 3.40 11.34
CA PHE A 2 9.30 4.12 10.09
C PHE A 2 10.50 4.04 9.15
N GLY A 3 10.25 3.89 7.86
CA GLY A 3 11.28 3.95 6.83
C GLY A 3 10.83 4.76 5.62
N ILE A 4 11.74 5.55 5.07
CA ILE A 4 11.53 6.36 3.87
C ILE A 4 12.60 6.04 2.83
N HIS A 5 12.22 5.97 1.56
CA HIS A 5 13.14 5.66 0.47
C HIS A 5 12.73 6.31 -0.84
N GLY A 6 13.65 6.41 -1.80
CA GLY A 6 13.42 7.06 -3.09
C GLY A 6 13.36 6.07 -4.24
N ILE A 7 12.40 6.25 -5.16
CA ILE A 7 12.18 5.33 -6.30
C ILE A 7 13.30 5.43 -7.36
N TYR A 8 13.97 6.58 -7.45
CA TYR A 8 15.04 6.86 -8.40
C TYR A 8 16.40 6.64 -7.73
N ASP A 9 16.56 5.41 -7.26
CA ASP A 9 17.78 4.90 -6.69
C ASP A 9 18.57 4.12 -7.77
N GLY A 10 19.85 4.44 -7.88
CA GLY A 10 20.78 3.91 -8.86
C GLY A 10 21.47 2.63 -8.41
N ASP A 11 21.64 2.40 -7.11
CA ASP A 11 22.32 1.21 -6.56
C ASP A 11 21.35 0.19 -5.93
N LEU A 12 20.12 0.61 -5.59
CA LEU A 12 19.05 -0.27 -5.13
C LEU A 12 17.88 -0.33 -6.11
N SER A 13 17.48 -1.54 -6.48
CA SER A 13 16.32 -1.77 -7.37
C SER A 13 14.99 -1.92 -6.63
N SER A 14 14.99 -2.01 -5.31
CA SER A 14 13.78 -2.25 -4.50
C SER A 14 13.92 -1.74 -3.06
N PHE A 15 12.78 -1.45 -2.43
CA PHE A 15 12.76 -0.96 -1.06
C PHE A 15 12.94 -2.10 -0.03
N LEU A 16 14.19 -2.47 0.24
CA LEU A 16 14.54 -3.59 1.13
C LEU A 16 13.97 -3.48 2.54
N PHE A 17 13.76 -2.27 3.05
CA PHE A 17 13.16 -2.04 4.35
C PHE A 17 11.71 -2.53 4.43
N GLN A 18 10.97 -2.51 3.31
CA GLN A 18 9.59 -2.98 3.26
C GLN A 18 9.48 -4.46 3.61
N ALA A 19 10.41 -5.29 3.13
CA ALA A 19 10.46 -6.71 3.47
C ALA A 19 10.67 -6.92 4.97
N LYS A 20 11.51 -6.08 5.62
CA LYS A 20 11.70 -6.12 7.07
C LYS A 20 10.42 -5.74 7.81
N LEU A 21 9.73 -4.68 7.36
CA LEU A 21 8.48 -4.26 7.98
C LEU A 21 7.41 -5.34 7.92
N LYS A 22 7.26 -6.04 6.78
CA LYS A 22 6.26 -7.11 6.65
C LYS A 22 6.51 -8.25 7.64
N ASN A 23 7.74 -8.70 7.76
CA ASN A 23 8.10 -9.82 8.65
C ASN A 23 8.09 -9.48 10.15
N LEU A 24 8.02 -8.19 10.51
CA LEU A 24 7.94 -7.76 11.90
C LEU A 24 6.52 -7.90 12.45
N GLN A 25 6.35 -8.77 13.44
CA GLN A 25 5.10 -8.94 14.16
C GLN A 25 5.07 -8.10 15.44
N PHE A 26 3.90 -7.58 15.78
CA PHE A 26 3.71 -6.92 17.07
C PHE A 26 3.68 -7.97 18.17
N THR A 27 4.30 -7.66 19.31
CA THR A 27 4.25 -8.55 20.47
C THR A 27 2.86 -8.45 21.11
N SER A 28 2.14 -9.57 21.16
CA SER A 28 0.74 -9.67 21.61
C SER A 28 0.48 -9.22 23.06
N ASN A 29 1.53 -9.10 23.88
CA ASN A 29 1.44 -8.74 25.30
C ASN A 29 1.96 -7.32 25.62
N SER A 30 2.22 -6.49 24.61
CA SER A 30 2.60 -5.09 24.85
C SER A 30 1.35 -4.26 25.14
N SER A 31 1.29 -3.62 26.32
CA SER A 31 0.28 -2.60 26.63
C SER A 31 0.47 -1.31 25.82
N ASN A 32 1.63 -1.13 25.21
CA ASN A 32 1.95 0.06 24.42
C ASN A 32 1.43 -0.07 22.99
N TYR A 33 0.81 1.00 22.49
CA TYR A 33 0.48 1.17 21.09
C TYR A 33 1.76 1.21 20.26
N ASN A 34 1.82 0.39 19.21
CA ASN A 34 2.93 0.37 18.27
C ASN A 34 2.40 0.47 16.85
N PHE A 35 3.16 1.13 15.97
CA PHE A 35 2.88 1.10 14.55
C PHE A 35 4.16 0.94 13.74
N LYS A 36 4.00 0.43 12.54
CA LYS A 36 5.02 0.36 11.51
C LYS A 36 4.51 1.00 10.23
N ALA A 37 5.37 1.79 9.60
CA ALA A 37 5.00 2.51 8.39
C ALA A 37 6.17 2.66 7.43
N SER A 38 5.86 2.86 6.16
CA SER A 38 6.85 3.05 5.11
C SER A 38 6.38 4.12 4.13
N LEU A 39 7.33 4.83 3.53
CA LEU A 39 7.08 5.80 2.46
C LEU A 39 8.09 5.63 1.33
N TYR A 40 7.59 5.35 0.13
CA TYR A 40 8.37 5.31 -1.08
C TYR A 40 8.03 6.52 -1.94
N VAL A 41 9.04 7.37 -2.20
CA VAL A 41 8.86 8.70 -2.79
C VAL A 41 9.31 8.68 -4.24
N HIS A 42 8.38 8.95 -5.16
CA HIS A 42 8.69 9.08 -6.58
C HIS A 42 9.62 10.27 -6.82
N GLN A 43 10.53 10.15 -7.79
CA GLN A 43 11.61 11.12 -8.07
C GLN A 43 12.61 11.36 -6.93
N ALA A 44 12.48 10.71 -5.78
CA ALA A 44 13.49 10.81 -4.74
C ALA A 44 14.62 9.79 -4.97
N ASN A 45 15.79 10.11 -4.44
CA ASN A 45 17.01 9.31 -4.46
C ASN A 45 17.45 9.00 -3.01
N HIS A 46 18.03 7.85 -2.68
CA HIS A 46 18.39 7.60 -1.28
C HIS A 46 19.41 8.60 -0.71
N GLY A 47 20.26 9.18 -1.56
CA GLY A 47 21.32 10.15 -1.27
C GLY A 47 20.84 11.50 -0.71
N GLN A 48 19.67 11.96 -1.16
CA GLN A 48 19.24 13.34 -0.92
C GLN A 48 18.39 13.54 0.35
N PHE A 49 18.22 12.50 1.18
CA PHE A 49 17.58 12.66 2.51
C PHE A 49 18.51 13.33 3.53
N ASN A 50 19.82 13.38 3.24
CA ASN A 50 20.83 14.06 4.03
C ASN A 50 21.58 15.10 3.17
N THR A 51 22.53 15.81 3.76
CA THR A 51 23.31 16.88 3.10
C THR A 51 24.59 16.39 2.42
N ASN A 52 25.01 15.15 2.65
CA ASN A 52 26.38 14.70 2.36
C ASN A 52 26.46 13.78 1.14
N TRP A 53 25.52 12.85 0.95
CA TRP A 53 25.63 11.84 -0.12
C TRP A 53 25.36 12.44 -1.51
N GLY A 54 24.42 13.39 -1.60
CA GLY A 54 24.12 14.11 -2.83
C GLY A 54 23.26 13.31 -3.81
N ARG A 55 23.27 13.73 -5.08
CA ARG A 55 22.34 13.24 -6.13
C ARG A 55 22.84 11.99 -6.88
N TYR A 56 24.14 11.71 -6.77
CA TYR A 56 24.76 10.60 -7.48
C TYR A 56 25.09 9.49 -6.48
N ASP A 57 24.59 8.29 -6.73
CA ASP A 57 24.65 7.12 -5.86
C ASP A 57 25.41 5.93 -6.44
N LEU A 58 26.11 6.12 -7.57
CA LEU A 58 27.06 5.13 -8.08
C LEU A 58 28.51 5.55 -7.79
N MET A 59 29.44 4.65 -8.09
CA MET A 59 30.87 4.89 -7.91
C MET A 59 31.33 6.09 -8.77
N PRO A 60 32.33 6.87 -8.29
CA PRO A 60 32.99 7.88 -9.09
C PRO A 60 33.45 7.32 -10.45
N GLY A 61 33.18 8.04 -11.53
CA GLY A 61 33.48 7.60 -12.91
C GLY A 61 32.26 7.05 -13.67
N VAL A 62 31.34 6.34 -13.01
CA VAL A 62 30.08 5.87 -13.64
C VAL A 62 28.90 6.81 -13.36
N ASN A 63 29.03 7.72 -12.39
CA ASN A 63 28.00 8.71 -12.05
C ASN A 63 27.53 9.57 -13.23
N GLN A 64 28.43 9.85 -14.19
CA GLN A 64 28.10 10.64 -15.38
C GLN A 64 27.18 9.89 -16.36
N LEU A 65 27.07 8.57 -16.24
CA LEU A 65 26.19 7.73 -17.06
C LEU A 65 24.76 7.66 -16.50
N MET A 66 24.51 8.22 -15.31
CA MET A 66 23.19 8.20 -14.71
C MET A 66 22.31 9.33 -15.22
N ASN A 67 21.07 8.97 -15.58
CA ASN A 67 20.05 9.97 -15.82
C ASN A 67 19.48 10.49 -14.49
N VAL A 68 20.15 11.49 -13.92
CA VAL A 68 19.70 12.16 -12.69
C VAL A 68 18.64 13.22 -12.93
N ARG A 69 18.32 13.58 -14.19
CA ARG A 69 17.36 14.65 -14.54
C ARG A 69 15.98 14.47 -13.88
N PRO A 70 15.39 13.25 -13.80
CA PRO A 70 14.09 13.07 -13.18
C PRO A 70 14.10 13.20 -11.66
N ILE A 71 15.27 13.17 -11.01
CA ILE A 71 15.38 13.21 -9.55
C ILE A 71 14.99 14.61 -9.07
N MET A 72 14.16 14.69 -8.03
CA MET A 72 13.73 15.94 -7.41
C MET A 72 14.91 16.71 -6.78
N THR A 73 14.68 17.99 -6.48
CA THR A 73 15.71 18.80 -5.81
C THR A 73 15.93 18.32 -4.37
N ILE A 74 17.13 18.57 -3.84
CA ILE A 74 17.49 18.16 -2.49
C ILE A 74 16.62 18.86 -1.44
N GLU A 75 16.23 20.10 -1.68
CA GLU A 75 15.37 20.88 -0.80
C GLU A 75 13.99 20.24 -0.66
N HIS A 76 13.38 19.84 -1.79
CA HIS A 76 12.09 19.15 -1.77
C HIS A 76 12.17 17.80 -1.07
N GLN A 77 13.20 17.01 -1.34
CA GLN A 77 13.34 15.69 -0.72
C GLN A 77 13.61 15.79 0.79
N GLN A 78 14.48 16.72 1.20
CA GLN A 78 14.73 16.98 2.61
C GLN A 78 13.50 17.54 3.31
N HIS A 79 12.68 18.35 2.63
CA HIS A 79 11.42 18.83 3.19
C HIS A 79 10.45 17.70 3.50
N ILE A 80 10.26 16.75 2.56
CA ILE A 80 9.48 15.52 2.80
C ILE A 80 10.01 14.77 4.03
N CYS A 81 11.33 14.56 4.11
CA CYS A 81 11.96 13.89 5.24
C CYS A 81 11.68 14.61 6.56
N LYS A 82 11.90 15.94 6.60
CA LYS A 82 11.68 16.77 7.79
C LYS A 82 10.23 16.69 8.27
N MET A 83 9.25 16.73 7.36
CA MET A 83 7.83 16.61 7.69
C MET A 83 7.51 15.29 8.39
N TYR A 84 7.93 14.16 7.82
CA TYR A 84 7.70 12.84 8.41
C TYR A 84 8.47 12.65 9.72
N MET A 85 9.72 13.11 9.81
CA MET A 85 10.49 13.03 11.05
C MET A 85 9.89 13.88 12.16
N ALA A 86 9.43 15.10 11.85
CA ALA A 86 8.75 15.96 12.82
C ALA A 86 7.44 15.33 13.32
N ALA A 87 6.63 14.77 12.41
CA ALA A 87 5.41 14.04 12.77
C ALA A 87 5.73 12.83 13.67
N LEU A 88 6.73 12.03 13.32
CA LEU A 88 7.18 10.89 14.13
C LEU A 88 7.65 11.32 15.51
N MET A 89 8.46 12.39 15.60
CA MET A 89 8.94 12.91 16.88
C MET A 89 7.81 13.43 17.76
N ASN A 90 6.80 14.10 17.19
CA ASN A 90 5.63 14.53 17.97
C ASN A 90 4.83 13.32 18.50
N ILE A 91 4.71 12.24 17.72
CA ILE A 91 4.08 11.01 18.19
C ILE A 91 4.91 10.38 19.32
N VAL A 92 6.19 10.10 19.07
CA VAL A 92 7.02 9.29 19.97
C VAL A 92 7.45 10.05 21.23
N LEU A 93 7.75 11.35 21.12
CA LEU A 93 8.29 12.14 22.24
C LEU A 93 7.21 12.94 22.98
N LYS A 94 6.08 13.25 22.34
CA LYS A 94 5.03 14.09 22.91
C LYS A 94 3.66 13.41 22.98
N ASN A 95 3.56 12.15 22.56
CA ASN A 95 2.30 11.39 22.52
C ASN A 95 1.18 12.08 21.73
N GLN A 96 1.54 12.85 20.69
CA GLN A 96 0.59 13.57 19.84
C GLN A 96 0.11 12.68 18.69
N MET A 97 -0.80 11.75 19.01
CA MET A 97 -1.28 10.72 18.10
C MET A 97 -2.02 11.25 16.86
N GLN A 98 -2.48 12.51 16.87
CA GLN A 98 -3.12 13.13 15.70
C GLN A 98 -2.20 13.19 14.46
N TYR A 99 -0.88 13.17 14.63
CA TYR A 99 0.06 13.15 13.50
C TYR A 99 0.20 11.78 12.85
N ARG A 100 -0.36 10.72 13.46
CA ARG A 100 -0.34 9.35 12.91
C ARG A 100 -1.00 9.27 11.54
N ILE A 101 -2.00 10.12 11.28
CA ILE A 101 -2.73 10.15 10.01
C ILE A 101 -1.81 10.32 8.80
N LEU A 102 -0.68 11.03 8.94
CA LEU A 102 0.30 11.19 7.87
C LEU A 102 0.98 9.87 7.48
N PHE A 103 1.12 8.94 8.43
CA PHE A 103 1.69 7.63 8.20
C PHE A 103 0.66 6.62 7.69
N GLU A 104 -0.60 6.76 8.11
CA GLU A 104 -1.73 5.97 7.62
C GLU A 104 -2.01 6.28 6.14
N ASP A 105 -2.00 7.58 5.81
CA ASP A 105 -2.28 8.07 4.47
C ASP A 105 -1.47 9.34 4.18
N TYR A 106 -0.51 9.25 3.26
CA TYR A 106 0.31 10.38 2.84
C TYR A 106 -0.55 11.55 2.32
N ARG A 107 -1.77 11.29 1.85
CA ARG A 107 -2.68 12.30 1.31
C ARG A 107 -3.06 13.36 2.33
N ALA A 108 -3.06 13.01 3.62
CA ALA A 108 -3.27 13.95 4.72
C ALA A 108 -2.19 15.06 4.78
N GLY A 109 -1.02 14.83 4.17
CA GLY A 109 0.08 15.78 4.10
C GLY A 109 0.18 16.55 2.78
N LEU A 110 -0.67 16.32 1.78
CA LEU A 110 -0.47 16.83 0.40
C LEU A 110 -0.34 18.35 0.30
N THR A 111 -0.95 19.11 1.20
CA THR A 111 -0.81 20.57 1.26
C THR A 111 0.62 21.01 1.59
N TYR A 112 1.37 20.17 2.32
CA TYR A 112 2.73 20.48 2.80
C TYR A 112 3.81 19.68 2.08
N LEU A 113 3.46 18.54 1.50
CA LEU A 113 4.38 17.67 0.77
C LEU A 113 4.61 18.22 -0.65
N HIS A 114 5.80 17.96 -1.19
CA HIS A 114 6.09 18.27 -2.59
C HIS A 114 5.16 17.47 -3.50
N HIS A 115 4.67 18.09 -4.58
CA HIS A 115 3.84 17.43 -5.58
C HIS A 115 4.65 16.37 -6.33
N THR A 116 4.50 15.13 -5.90
CA THR A 116 4.99 13.94 -6.57
C THR A 116 4.13 12.75 -6.15
N ASN A 117 4.43 11.58 -6.65
CA ASN A 117 3.72 10.36 -6.28
C ASN A 117 4.36 9.73 -5.05
N TYR A 118 3.52 9.17 -4.18
CA TYR A 118 3.95 8.50 -2.97
C TYR A 118 3.29 7.13 -2.91
N ILE A 119 4.03 6.18 -2.34
CA ILE A 119 3.47 4.91 -1.92
C ILE A 119 3.73 4.81 -0.42
N SER A 120 2.66 4.76 0.36
CA SER A 120 2.74 4.56 1.81
C SER A 120 2.19 3.20 2.20
N THR A 121 2.84 2.57 3.19
CA THR A 121 2.28 1.38 3.86
C THR A 121 2.19 1.66 5.35
N PHE A 122 1.16 1.14 5.99
CA PHE A 122 0.90 1.33 7.42
C PHE A 122 0.31 0.08 8.02
N GLN A 123 0.74 -0.25 9.24
CA GLN A 123 0.10 -1.25 10.09
C GLN A 123 0.29 -0.85 11.55
N ASP A 124 -0.69 -1.09 12.42
CA ASP A 124 -0.56 -0.90 13.85
C ASP A 124 -0.93 -2.12 14.69
N SER A 125 -0.58 -2.04 15.98
CA SER A 125 -0.71 -3.15 16.92
C SER A 125 -2.14 -3.51 17.30
N ASN A 126 -3.13 -2.70 16.91
CA ASN A 126 -4.53 -2.91 17.26
C ASN A 126 -5.33 -3.55 16.11
N GLU A 127 -4.73 -3.62 14.92
CA GLU A 127 -5.37 -4.18 13.73
C GLU A 127 -5.48 -5.71 13.78
N ILE A 128 -6.58 -6.22 13.24
CA ILE A 128 -6.79 -7.65 13.01
C ILE A 128 -6.66 -7.90 11.51
N VAL A 129 -5.68 -8.71 11.11
CA VAL A 129 -5.45 -9.05 9.70
C VAL A 129 -6.49 -10.08 9.24
N ILE A 130 -7.31 -9.70 8.26
CA ILE A 130 -8.28 -10.58 7.58
C ILE A 130 -7.57 -11.39 6.49
N ALA A 131 -6.81 -10.71 5.63
CA ALA A 131 -6.10 -11.31 4.51
C ALA A 131 -4.80 -10.54 4.20
N ASP A 132 -3.69 -11.26 4.24
CA ASP A 132 -2.35 -10.80 3.82
C ASP A 132 -1.86 -11.48 2.53
N PHE A 133 -2.62 -12.45 2.01
CA PHE A 133 -2.37 -13.17 0.76
C PHE A 133 -1.03 -13.94 0.70
N GLU A 134 -0.34 -14.10 1.82
CA GLU A 134 0.91 -14.87 1.92
C GLU A 134 0.65 -16.39 2.02
N ASN A 135 -0.63 -16.80 2.17
CA ASN A 135 -1.02 -18.22 2.17
C ASN A 135 -0.89 -18.83 0.77
N TYR A 136 -0.38 -20.07 0.71
CA TYR A 136 -0.28 -20.83 -0.54
C TYR A 136 -1.66 -21.31 -1.03
N ASP A 137 -2.58 -21.60 -0.10
CA ASP A 137 -3.94 -21.97 -0.46
C ASP A 137 -4.79 -20.71 -0.67
N VAL A 138 -5.08 -20.42 -1.94
CA VAL A 138 -5.85 -19.24 -2.37
C VAL A 138 -7.34 -19.32 -2.02
N THR A 139 -7.83 -20.44 -1.50
CA THR A 139 -9.23 -20.63 -1.06
C THR A 139 -9.45 -20.37 0.42
N LEU A 140 -8.36 -20.24 1.19
CA LEU A 140 -8.38 -19.96 2.63
C LEU A 140 -7.87 -18.54 2.89
N GLY A 141 -8.60 -17.77 3.73
CA GLY A 141 -8.10 -16.49 4.19
C GLY A 141 -7.07 -16.62 5.32
N THR A 142 -6.46 -15.51 5.72
CA THR A 142 -5.44 -15.48 6.79
C THR A 142 -6.04 -15.81 8.15
N ILE A 143 -7.32 -15.46 8.36
CA ILE A 143 -8.06 -15.85 9.58
C ILE A 143 -8.52 -17.30 9.46
N THR A 144 -8.19 -18.11 10.46
CA THR A 144 -8.62 -19.51 10.54
C THR A 144 -10.14 -19.64 10.41
N GLY A 145 -10.59 -20.54 9.54
CA GLY A 145 -12.01 -20.79 9.27
C GLY A 145 -12.66 -19.82 8.28
N SER A 146 -11.93 -18.79 7.82
CA SER A 146 -12.42 -17.96 6.72
C SER A 146 -12.37 -18.70 5.38
N THR A 147 -13.32 -18.40 4.50
CA THR A 147 -13.43 -19.01 3.17
C THR A 147 -13.43 -17.94 2.09
N ILE A 148 -12.84 -18.27 0.95
CA ILE A 148 -12.79 -17.39 -0.22
C ILE A 148 -13.67 -17.97 -1.33
N ASN A 149 -14.55 -17.14 -1.88
CA ASN A 149 -15.35 -17.45 -3.06
C ASN A 149 -15.02 -16.48 -4.19
N ALA A 150 -14.60 -17.00 -5.33
CA ALA A 150 -14.29 -16.25 -6.54
C ALA A 150 -15.24 -16.66 -7.67
N THR A 151 -15.86 -15.69 -8.35
CA THR A 151 -16.76 -15.94 -9.49
C THR A 151 -16.44 -14.98 -10.62
N ASN A 152 -16.53 -15.46 -11.86
CA ASN A 152 -16.32 -14.66 -13.08
C ASN A 152 -14.99 -13.87 -13.12
N LEU A 153 -13.94 -14.38 -12.49
CA LEU A 153 -12.60 -13.81 -12.52
C LEU A 153 -11.72 -14.65 -13.45
N LEU A 154 -11.16 -14.00 -14.47
CA LEU A 154 -10.19 -14.60 -15.39
C LEU A 154 -8.85 -14.84 -14.69
N LEU A 155 -8.41 -13.87 -13.90
CA LEU A 155 -7.19 -13.93 -13.12
C LEU A 155 -7.51 -13.53 -11.68
N TRP A 156 -7.25 -14.45 -10.75
CA TRP A 156 -7.33 -14.18 -9.32
C TRP A 156 -6.38 -15.07 -8.54
N GLY A 157 -5.87 -14.55 -7.41
CA GLY A 157 -4.93 -15.25 -6.55
C GLY A 157 -3.78 -14.35 -6.08
N SER A 158 -2.86 -14.93 -5.32
CA SER A 158 -1.70 -14.21 -4.80
C SER A 158 -0.61 -14.05 -5.87
N VAL A 159 -0.18 -12.82 -6.11
CA VAL A 159 0.98 -12.48 -6.96
C VAL A 159 2.02 -11.75 -6.13
N TYR A 160 3.29 -12.12 -6.30
CA TYR A 160 4.38 -11.43 -5.60
C TYR A 160 4.81 -10.18 -6.35
N VAL A 161 4.58 -9.00 -5.76
CA VAL A 161 4.95 -7.71 -6.35
C VAL A 161 6.30 -7.27 -5.78
N ASN A 162 7.35 -7.39 -6.59
CA ASN A 162 8.75 -7.13 -6.19
C ASN A 162 8.99 -5.75 -5.59
N VAL A 163 8.34 -4.71 -6.13
CA VAL A 163 8.49 -3.33 -5.64
C VAL A 163 7.97 -3.19 -4.20
N TYR A 164 6.90 -3.92 -3.86
CA TYR A 164 6.29 -3.95 -2.53
C TYR A 164 6.82 -5.05 -1.63
N ARG A 165 7.61 -5.98 -2.18
CA ARG A 165 8.10 -7.16 -1.48
C ARG A 165 6.95 -7.91 -0.78
N SER A 166 5.83 -8.06 -1.49
CA SER A 166 4.55 -8.51 -0.96
C SER A 166 3.88 -9.52 -1.86
N ALA A 167 3.22 -10.53 -1.30
CA ALA A 167 2.08 -11.14 -1.96
C ALA A 167 0.90 -10.16 -1.97
N MET A 168 0.25 -9.97 -3.12
CA MET A 168 -0.96 -9.16 -3.25
C MET A 168 -2.00 -9.97 -4.01
N LEU A 169 -3.27 -9.79 -3.71
CA LEU A 169 -4.36 -10.33 -4.50
C LEU A 169 -4.44 -9.59 -5.84
N ILE A 170 -4.34 -10.32 -6.95
CA ILE A 170 -4.71 -9.80 -8.26
C ILE A 170 -6.17 -10.11 -8.55
N LEU A 171 -6.88 -9.17 -9.17
CA LEU A 171 -8.25 -9.38 -9.66
C LEU A 171 -8.39 -8.87 -11.09
N GLN A 172 -8.85 -9.74 -11.98
CA GLN A 172 -9.27 -9.40 -13.35
C GLN A 172 -10.55 -10.17 -13.69
N PRO A 173 -11.64 -9.49 -14.06
CA PRO A 173 -12.88 -10.15 -14.44
C PRO A 173 -12.77 -10.79 -15.83
N VAL A 174 -13.59 -11.80 -16.07
CA VAL A 174 -13.81 -12.36 -17.41
C VAL A 174 -14.50 -11.30 -18.28
N GLU A 175 -14.19 -11.29 -19.58
CA GLU A 175 -14.76 -10.33 -20.51
C GLU A 175 -16.30 -10.30 -20.47
N ASN A 176 -16.89 -9.11 -20.36
CA ASN A 176 -18.34 -8.86 -20.28
C ASN A 176 -19.05 -9.49 -19.06
N LEU A 177 -18.32 -9.95 -18.04
CA LEU A 177 -18.89 -10.45 -16.79
C LEU A 177 -18.45 -9.60 -15.59
N VAL A 178 -19.28 -9.61 -14.55
CA VAL A 178 -18.97 -9.00 -13.26
C VAL A 178 -18.19 -10.01 -12.42
N GLY A 179 -16.91 -9.72 -12.20
CA GLY A 179 -16.03 -10.52 -11.34
C GLY A 179 -16.29 -10.23 -9.87
N LYS A 180 -16.32 -11.27 -9.04
CA LYS A 180 -16.50 -11.14 -7.59
C LYS A 180 -15.49 -11.95 -6.84
N TYR A 181 -14.90 -11.35 -5.81
CA TYR A 181 -14.03 -12.02 -4.85
C TYR A 181 -14.52 -11.73 -3.44
N ALA A 182 -15.05 -12.75 -2.76
CA ALA A 182 -15.63 -12.64 -1.44
C ALA A 182 -14.77 -13.39 -0.40
N ILE A 183 -14.48 -12.73 0.72
CA ILE A 183 -13.92 -13.35 1.93
C ILE A 183 -15.03 -13.42 2.97
N ASN A 184 -15.39 -14.64 3.37
CA ASN A 184 -16.36 -14.88 4.44
C ASN A 184 -15.63 -15.28 5.71
N LEU A 185 -16.01 -14.67 6.83
CA LEU A 185 -15.41 -14.90 8.14
C LEU A 185 -16.28 -15.85 8.94
N GLN A 186 -15.66 -16.81 9.62
CA GLN A 186 -16.37 -17.73 10.51
C GLN A 186 -17.01 -17.01 11.70
N ASN A 187 -16.32 -15.98 12.22
CA ASN A 187 -16.77 -15.18 13.35
C ASN A 187 -16.75 -13.70 12.97
N SER A 188 -17.70 -12.94 13.49
CA SER A 188 -17.76 -11.50 13.31
C SER A 188 -16.57 -10.80 13.97
N ILE A 189 -16.03 -9.78 13.32
CA ILE A 189 -14.92 -8.98 13.85
C ILE A 189 -15.42 -7.56 14.12
N ASN A 190 -15.28 -7.11 15.37
CA ASN A 190 -15.60 -5.75 15.75
C ASN A 190 -14.42 -4.80 15.48
N GLY A 191 -14.72 -3.59 15.01
CA GLY A 191 -13.74 -2.54 14.77
C GLY A 191 -14.38 -1.27 14.22
N SER A 192 -13.58 -0.24 14.00
CA SER A 192 -14.00 1.07 13.52
C SER A 192 -14.03 1.17 11.99
N SER A 193 -13.16 0.41 11.31
CA SER A 193 -13.03 0.46 9.85
C SER A 193 -12.35 -0.78 9.29
N ILE A 194 -12.69 -1.16 8.05
CA ILE A 194 -11.85 -2.03 7.22
C ILE A 194 -10.84 -1.16 6.49
N ARG A 195 -9.56 -1.56 6.55
CA ARG A 195 -8.48 -0.96 5.76
C ARG A 195 -7.85 -1.97 4.84
N PHE A 196 -7.45 -1.52 3.67
CA PHE A 196 -6.66 -2.31 2.73
C PHE A 196 -5.89 -1.39 1.79
N MET A 197 -4.81 -1.92 1.23
CA MET A 197 -4.05 -1.26 0.19
C MET A 197 -4.61 -1.67 -1.18
N ILE A 198 -4.74 -0.72 -2.11
CA ILE A 198 -5.18 -0.98 -3.47
C ILE A 198 -4.37 -0.21 -4.51
N GLY A 199 -4.03 -0.88 -5.60
CA GLY A 199 -3.51 -0.28 -6.81
C GLY A 199 -4.10 -0.94 -8.05
N ARG A 200 -3.74 -0.43 -9.23
CA ARG A 200 -4.12 -1.03 -10.52
C ARG A 200 -2.98 -1.03 -11.53
N THR A 201 -3.07 -1.89 -12.55
CA THR A 201 -2.20 -1.81 -13.72
C THR A 201 -2.55 -0.61 -14.61
N PRO A 202 -1.64 -0.16 -15.49
CA PRO A 202 -1.89 0.97 -16.38
C PRO A 202 -2.99 0.70 -17.42
N GLU A 203 -3.24 -0.57 -17.74
CA GLU A 203 -4.31 -0.96 -18.65
C GLU A 203 -5.69 -0.72 -17.98
N GLY A 204 -6.68 -0.28 -18.77
CA GLY A 204 -8.07 -0.10 -18.32
C GLY A 204 -8.52 1.35 -18.14
N GLN A 205 -9.77 1.61 -18.54
CA GLN A 205 -10.38 2.94 -18.55
C GLN A 205 -11.19 3.24 -17.29
N VAL A 206 -11.64 2.22 -16.57
CA VAL A 206 -12.42 2.37 -15.34
C VAL A 206 -11.48 2.23 -14.15
N ASP A 207 -11.60 3.16 -13.22
CA ASP A 207 -10.78 3.30 -12.02
C ASP A 207 -11.51 2.84 -10.76
N ASN A 208 -12.70 2.26 -10.88
CA ASN A 208 -13.58 2.00 -9.75
C ASN A 208 -13.68 0.52 -9.40
N LEU A 209 -13.38 0.21 -8.14
CA LEU A 209 -13.68 -1.07 -7.52
C LEU A 209 -14.88 -0.90 -6.59
N THR A 210 -15.88 -1.76 -6.69
CA THR A 210 -16.97 -1.78 -5.69
C THR A 210 -16.58 -2.72 -4.56
N VAL A 211 -16.78 -2.29 -3.32
CA VAL A 211 -16.50 -3.07 -2.11
C VAL A 211 -17.77 -3.18 -1.29
N LEU A 212 -18.19 -4.41 -1.01
CA LEU A 212 -19.32 -4.69 -0.12
C LEU A 212 -18.77 -5.16 1.23
N LEU A 213 -19.31 -4.62 2.32
CA LEU A 213 -19.01 -5.06 3.68
C LEU A 213 -20.25 -5.71 4.28
N TRP A 214 -20.16 -6.98 4.67
CA TRP A 214 -21.27 -7.76 5.21
C TRP A 214 -21.21 -7.80 6.73
N TYR A 215 -22.34 -7.59 7.38
CA TYR A 215 -22.46 -7.48 8.83
C TYR A 215 -23.24 -8.64 9.46
N GLU A 216 -23.08 -8.88 10.77
CA GLU A 216 -23.75 -10.00 11.46
C GLU A 216 -25.28 -9.93 11.41
N ASN A 217 -25.84 -8.73 11.28
CA ASN A 217 -27.27 -8.45 11.21
C ASN A 217 -27.87 -8.67 9.81
N GLU A 218 -27.17 -9.40 8.94
CA GLU A 218 -27.55 -9.69 7.55
C GLU A 218 -27.70 -8.46 6.65
N THR A 219 -27.13 -7.32 7.05
CA THR A 219 -27.05 -6.12 6.22
C THR A 219 -25.67 -5.99 5.56
N PHE A 220 -25.57 -5.12 4.57
CA PHE A 220 -24.29 -4.77 3.97
C PHE A 220 -24.24 -3.28 3.59
N ASP A 221 -23.03 -2.73 3.61
CA ASP A 221 -22.74 -1.44 2.99
C ASP A 221 -22.02 -1.65 1.65
N SER A 222 -22.23 -0.72 0.71
CA SER A 222 -21.59 -0.72 -0.61
C SER A 222 -20.80 0.56 -0.82
N PHE A 223 -19.52 0.42 -1.17
CA PHE A 223 -18.60 1.53 -1.39
C PHE A 223 -18.03 1.46 -2.80
N ILE A 224 -18.00 2.61 -3.48
CA ILE A 224 -17.27 2.77 -4.75
C ILE A 224 -15.91 3.37 -4.43
N VAL A 225 -14.86 2.60 -4.69
CA VAL A 225 -13.47 2.98 -4.44
C VAL A 225 -12.82 3.40 -5.75
N HIS A 226 -12.48 4.69 -5.84
CA HIS A 226 -11.67 5.24 -6.92
C HIS A 226 -10.19 4.95 -6.70
N VAL A 227 -9.57 4.21 -7.63
CA VAL A 227 -8.19 3.75 -7.57
C VAL A 227 -7.29 4.63 -8.43
N LEU A 228 -6.25 5.19 -7.82
CA LEU A 228 -5.25 6.00 -8.51
C LEU A 228 -4.64 5.24 -9.70
N PRO A 229 -4.34 5.94 -10.81
CA PRO A 229 -3.71 5.32 -11.97
C PRO A 229 -2.31 4.80 -11.64
N ALA A 230 -1.86 3.78 -12.38
CA ALA A 230 -0.48 3.30 -12.27
C ALA A 230 0.52 4.41 -12.60
N LEU A 231 1.65 4.44 -11.90
CA LEU A 231 2.74 5.38 -12.17
C LEU A 231 3.62 4.81 -13.28
N SER A 232 4.01 5.64 -14.23
CA SER A 232 5.06 5.27 -15.18
C SER A 232 6.42 5.71 -14.66
N LYS A 233 7.32 4.75 -14.39
CA LYS A 233 8.74 5.01 -14.16
C LYS A 233 9.47 4.86 -15.51
N ARG A 234 9.71 5.97 -16.21
CA ARG A 234 10.66 5.96 -17.33
C ARG A 234 12.09 5.90 -16.77
N ILE A 235 12.59 4.69 -16.50
CA ILE A 235 13.99 4.49 -16.18
C ILE A 235 14.77 4.57 -17.50
N PHE A 236 15.41 5.71 -17.76
CA PHE A 236 16.45 5.75 -18.79
C PHE A 236 17.74 5.17 -18.22
N LYS A 237 17.74 3.86 -17.97
CA LYS A 237 18.94 3.05 -17.72
C LYS A 237 18.82 1.89 -18.71
N LEU A 238 19.20 2.16 -19.97
CA LEU A 238 19.19 1.20 -21.09
C LEU A 238 17.85 0.45 -21.28
N SER A 239 16.87 1.16 -21.85
CA SER A 239 15.57 0.70 -22.37
C SER A 239 14.76 -0.32 -21.56
N SER A 240 13.82 0.17 -20.75
CA SER A 240 12.39 -0.21 -20.82
C SER A 240 11.59 0.79 -19.97
N THR A 241 10.32 1.03 -20.32
CA THR A 241 9.40 1.75 -19.43
C THR A 241 8.96 0.73 -18.37
N GLU A 242 9.32 0.96 -17.11
CA GLU A 242 8.76 0.19 -15.99
C GLU A 242 7.55 0.94 -15.44
N TYR A 243 6.40 0.27 -15.30
CA TYR A 243 5.28 0.84 -14.57
C TYR A 243 5.40 0.45 -13.11
N VAL A 244 5.29 1.43 -12.21
CA VAL A 244 5.15 1.22 -10.78
C VAL A 244 3.68 1.48 -10.47
N THR A 245 2.90 0.43 -10.20
CA THR A 245 1.51 0.58 -9.76
C THR A 245 1.45 1.54 -8.56
N ALA A 246 0.76 2.68 -8.64
CA ALA A 246 0.49 3.48 -7.46
C ALA A 246 -0.37 2.64 -6.51
N VAL A 247 -0.09 2.69 -5.22
CA VAL A 247 -0.93 2.05 -4.22
C VAL A 247 -1.39 3.11 -3.23
N GLN A 248 -2.69 3.07 -2.93
CA GLN A 248 -3.34 3.91 -1.92
C GLN A 248 -3.90 3.04 -0.81
N THR A 249 -3.96 3.60 0.39
CA THR A 249 -4.71 2.99 1.49
C THR A 249 -6.15 3.43 1.41
N ILE A 250 -7.07 2.47 1.53
CA ILE A 250 -8.50 2.70 1.68
C ILE A 250 -8.87 2.43 3.13
N SER A 251 -9.75 3.26 3.67
CA SER A 251 -10.39 3.03 4.97
C SER A 251 -11.89 3.22 4.80
N LEU A 252 -12.63 2.14 5.01
CA LEU A 252 -14.09 2.09 4.93
C LEU A 252 -14.64 1.96 6.36
N PRO A 253 -15.53 2.86 6.80
CA PRO A 253 -16.08 2.79 8.15
C PRO A 253 -16.90 1.51 8.35
N LEU A 254 -16.84 0.94 9.56
CA LEU A 254 -17.69 -0.15 9.97
C LEU A 254 -18.79 0.37 10.89
N LEU A 255 -20.04 0.03 10.58
CA LEU A 255 -21.19 0.39 11.40
C LEU A 255 -21.58 -0.72 12.40
N SER A 256 -21.11 -1.94 12.16
CA SER A 256 -21.44 -3.16 12.91
C SER A 256 -20.30 -4.18 12.77
N PRO A 257 -20.19 -5.20 13.62
CA PRO A 257 -19.22 -6.29 13.44
C PRO A 257 -19.34 -6.93 12.05
N VAL A 258 -18.21 -7.04 11.37
CA VAL A 258 -18.12 -7.51 9.98
C VAL A 258 -17.98 -9.03 9.95
N ILE A 259 -18.73 -9.69 9.06
CA ILE A 259 -18.68 -11.14 8.82
C ILE A 259 -18.10 -11.47 7.44
N GLY A 260 -17.87 -10.48 6.59
CA GLY A 260 -17.23 -10.71 5.30
C GLY A 260 -17.08 -9.43 4.48
N LEU A 261 -16.34 -9.55 3.38
CA LEU A 261 -16.19 -8.50 2.40
C LEU A 261 -16.20 -9.07 0.98
N GLU A 262 -16.73 -8.32 0.02
CA GLU A 262 -16.76 -8.71 -1.40
C GLU A 262 -16.19 -7.58 -2.25
N PHE A 263 -15.19 -7.89 -3.08
CA PHE A 263 -14.72 -7.03 -4.15
C PHE A 263 -15.45 -7.35 -5.44
N VAL A 264 -16.05 -6.35 -6.06
CA VAL A 264 -16.81 -6.47 -7.30
C VAL A 264 -16.12 -5.65 -8.39
N VAL A 265 -15.67 -6.32 -9.44
CA VAL A 265 -14.87 -5.76 -10.53
C VAL A 265 -15.66 -5.84 -11.84
N ASN A 266 -15.81 -4.71 -12.51
CA ASN A 266 -16.58 -4.59 -13.75
C ASN A 266 -15.72 -4.29 -15.00
N ASP A 267 -14.46 -3.86 -14.83
CA ASP A 267 -13.58 -3.52 -15.94
C ASP A 267 -12.66 -4.69 -16.31
N THR A 268 -12.80 -5.15 -17.54
CA THR A 268 -12.08 -6.29 -18.10
C THR A 268 -10.63 -5.97 -18.45
N ASN A 269 -10.30 -4.68 -18.57
CA ASN A 269 -8.99 -4.20 -18.99
C ASN A 269 -8.09 -3.77 -17.82
N ALA A 270 -8.64 -3.56 -16.62
CA ALA A 270 -7.87 -3.18 -15.43
C ALA A 270 -7.64 -4.39 -14.52
N GLN A 271 -6.37 -4.63 -14.15
CA GLN A 271 -6.04 -5.56 -13.07
C GLN A 271 -5.89 -4.77 -11.77
N PHE A 272 -6.65 -5.17 -10.74
CA PHE A 272 -6.53 -4.58 -9.40
C PHE A 272 -5.59 -5.42 -8.55
N LEU A 273 -4.77 -4.73 -7.75
CA LEU A 273 -3.85 -5.33 -6.79
C LEU A 273 -4.27 -4.89 -5.39
N ILE A 274 -4.58 -5.84 -4.51
CA ILE A 274 -5.07 -5.59 -3.15
C ILE A 274 -4.13 -6.26 -2.14
N ASP A 275 -3.83 -5.60 -1.03
CA ASP A 275 -2.98 -6.15 0.04
C ASP A 275 -3.46 -5.71 1.42
N ASN A 276 -3.05 -6.47 2.44
CA ASN A 276 -3.16 -6.16 3.86
C ASN A 276 -4.56 -5.71 4.27
N ILE A 277 -5.55 -6.59 4.05
CA ILE A 277 -6.92 -6.35 4.49
C ILE A 277 -6.98 -6.55 5.99
N VAL A 278 -7.34 -5.50 6.71
CA VAL A 278 -7.36 -5.47 8.16
C VAL A 278 -8.62 -4.81 8.70
N VAL A 279 -9.05 -5.21 9.89
CA VAL A 279 -10.00 -4.45 10.71
C VAL A 279 -9.21 -3.60 11.69
N ALA A 280 -9.33 -2.28 11.58
CA ALA A 280 -8.80 -1.34 12.57
C ALA A 280 -9.80 -1.18 13.72
N LYS A 281 -9.28 -0.98 14.93
CA LYS A 281 -10.06 -0.78 16.16
C LYS A 281 -10.07 0.66 16.61
#